data_AF-F3B4U3-F1
#
_entry.id   AF-F3B4U3-F1
#
_cell.length_a   1.000
_cell.length_b   1.000
_cell.length_c   1.000
_cell.angle_alpha   90.00
_cell.angle_beta   90.00
_cell.angle_gamma   90.00
#
_symmetry.space_group_name_H-M   'P 1'
#
loop_
_entity.id
_entity.type
_entity.pdbx_description
1 polymer ?
#
loop_
_entity_poly.entity_id
_entity_poly.type
_entity_poly.pdbx_seq_one_letter_code
_entity_poly.pdbx_strand_id
1 'polypeptide(L)'
;MNNRKRNVQIKFRVTEEERILIEEKMKQVPTRNVEAYLRKMAIDGYIIQVDHSDIKKMTAELQKIGVNINQIAKRANATGNVYQEDIEEIKGALKEIWRLQRLNLLKAH
;
A
#
# COMPACT_ATOMS: atom_id res chain seq x y z
N MET A 1 -13.04 -25.72 37.07
CA MET A 1 -12.68 -24.65 36.12
C MET A 1 -13.11 -23.32 36.74
N ASN A 2 -12.17 -22.54 37.29
CA ASN A 2 -12.47 -21.31 38.02
C ASN A 2 -13.13 -20.26 37.13
N ASN A 3 -14.17 -19.59 37.65
CA ASN A 3 -14.86 -18.46 37.03
C ASN A 3 -13.87 -17.32 36.74
N ARG A 4 -13.27 -17.33 35.54
CA ARG A 4 -12.45 -16.21 35.06
C ARG A 4 -13.39 -15.08 34.68
N LYS A 5 -13.10 -13.87 35.16
CA LYS A 5 -13.79 -12.63 34.75
C LYS A 5 -13.79 -12.42 33.22
N ARG A 6 -12.80 -12.98 32.53
CA ARG A 6 -12.67 -12.96 31.06
C ARG A 6 -12.66 -14.42 30.56
N ASN A 7 -13.82 -14.92 30.17
CA ASN A 7 -14.05 -16.32 29.78
C ASN A 7 -14.11 -16.54 28.25
N VAL A 8 -14.27 -15.48 27.46
CA VAL A 8 -14.23 -15.54 25.99
C VAL A 8 -12.79 -15.42 25.49
N GLN A 9 -12.37 -16.36 24.64
CA GLN A 9 -11.04 -16.36 24.03
C GLN A 9 -11.11 -15.98 22.55
N ILE A 10 -10.23 -15.07 22.12
CA ILE A 10 -10.02 -14.70 20.72
C ILE A 10 -8.64 -15.24 20.31
N LYS A 11 -8.56 -16.01 19.23
CA LYS A 11 -7.31 -16.57 18.70
C LYS A 11 -7.11 -16.07 17.27
N PHE A 12 -5.88 -15.67 16.94
CA PHE A 12 -5.47 -15.33 15.59
C PHE A 12 -4.06 -15.89 15.34
N ARG A 13 -3.73 -16.12 14.06
CA ARG A 13 -2.43 -16.60 13.63
C ARG A 13 -1.56 -15.40 13.25
N VAL A 14 -0.26 -15.50 13.55
CA VAL A 14 0.76 -14.52 13.16
C VAL A 14 1.99 -15.26 12.64
N THR A 15 2.77 -14.61 11.79
CA THR A 15 4.13 -15.05 11.45
C THR A 15 5.09 -14.76 12.60
N GLU A 16 6.31 -15.29 12.53
CA GLU A 16 7.33 -15.00 13.55
C GLU A 16 7.74 -13.52 13.51
N GLU A 17 7.83 -12.93 12.32
CA GLU A 17 8.14 -11.51 12.15
C GLU A 17 7.05 -10.61 12.75
N GLU A 18 5.78 -10.94 12.49
CA GLU A 18 4.64 -10.24 13.08
C GLU A 18 4.64 -10.35 14.60
N ARG A 19 4.99 -11.52 15.14
CA ARG A 19 5.11 -11.74 16.58
C ARG A 19 6.20 -10.87 17.21
N ILE A 20 7.38 -10.81 16.61
CA ILE A 20 8.49 -9.95 17.07
C ILE A 20 8.04 -8.49 17.10
N LEU A 21 7.40 -8.02 16.02
CA LEU A 21 6.92 -6.64 15.92
C LEU A 21 5.85 -6.31 16.99
N ILE A 22 4.96 -7.25 17.30
CA ILE A 22 3.97 -7.11 18.37
C ILE A 22 4.67 -6.96 19.73
N GLU A 23 5.68 -7.78 20.01
CA GLU A 23 6.44 -7.73 21.26
C GLU A 23 7.24 -6.42 21.39
N GLU A 24 7.85 -5.94 20.30
CA GLU A 24 8.55 -4.64 20.27
C GLU A 24 7.60 -3.47 20.53
N LYS A 25 6.43 -3.45 19.89
CA LYS A 25 5.42 -2.41 20.13
C LYS A 25 4.87 -2.48 21.56
N MET A 26 4.70 -3.69 22.11
CA MET A 26 4.28 -3.86 23.50
C MET A 26 5.25 -3.19 24.48
N LYS A 27 6.57 -3.28 24.25
CA LYS A 27 7.60 -2.65 25.10
C LYS A 27 7.46 -1.12 25.19
N GLN A 28 6.79 -0.48 24.23
CA GLN A 28 6.57 0.98 24.22
C GLN A 28 5.45 1.41 25.17
N VAL A 29 4.66 0.47 25.70
CA VAL A 29 3.52 0.74 26.57
C VAL A 29 3.73 0.02 27.91
N PRO A 30 3.42 0.62 29.07
CA PRO A 30 3.55 -0.03 30.37
C PRO A 30 2.49 -1.14 30.55
N THR A 31 2.67 -2.27 29.88
CA THR A 31 1.80 -3.45 29.94
C THR A 31 2.60 -4.67 30.33
N ARG A 32 1.96 -5.58 31.08
CA ARG A 32 2.64 -6.72 31.72
C ARG A 32 2.63 -8.01 30.89
N ASN A 33 1.77 -8.10 29.88
CA ASN A 33 1.66 -9.25 28.99
C ASN A 33 0.98 -8.89 27.67
N VAL A 34 1.21 -9.74 26.67
CA VAL A 34 0.71 -9.57 25.30
C VAL A 34 -0.82 -9.55 25.26
N GLU A 35 -1.52 -10.34 26.07
CA GLU A 35 -2.99 -10.33 26.11
C GLU A 35 -3.56 -8.98 26.57
N ALA A 36 -2.95 -8.34 27.57
CA ALA A 36 -3.35 -7.03 28.06
C ALA A 36 -3.05 -5.95 27.02
N TYR A 37 -1.88 -6.02 26.38
CA TYR A 37 -1.50 -5.12 25.30
C TYR A 37 -2.48 -5.22 24.11
N LEU A 38 -2.69 -6.42 23.57
CA LEU A 38 -3.58 -6.63 22.43
C LEU A 38 -5.02 -6.22 22.74
N ARG A 39 -5.52 -6.54 23.94
CA ARG A 39 -6.86 -6.10 24.35
C ARG A 39 -6.95 -4.58 24.44
N LYS A 40 -5.93 -3.91 25.00
CA LYS A 40 -5.91 -2.45 25.10
C LYS A 40 -5.87 -1.82 23.72
N MET A 41 -5.05 -2.33 22.81
CA MET A 41 -5.00 -1.84 21.43
C MET A 41 -6.31 -2.09 20.66
N ALA A 42 -6.98 -3.22 20.90
CA ALA A 42 -8.25 -3.54 20.24
C ALA A 42 -9.44 -2.72 20.75
N ILE A 43 -9.39 -2.20 21.99
CA ILE A 43 -10.48 -1.43 22.60
C ILE A 43 -10.20 0.08 22.53
N ASP A 44 -9.01 0.51 22.94
CA ASP A 44 -8.64 1.92 23.14
C ASP A 44 -7.75 2.46 22.01
N GLY A 45 -7.29 1.60 21.09
CA GLY A 45 -6.39 2.01 20.02
C GLY A 45 -7.06 2.96 19.04
N TYR A 46 -6.34 4.00 18.62
CA TYR A 46 -6.79 4.84 17.52
C TYR A 46 -6.65 4.09 16.19
N ILE A 47 -7.73 4.03 15.42
CA ILE A 47 -7.70 3.55 14.05
C ILE A 47 -7.29 4.72 13.17
N ILE A 48 -6.04 4.71 12.69
CA ILE A 48 -5.59 5.64 11.65
C ILE A 48 -5.81 4.96 10.32
N GLN A 49 -6.89 5.33 9.63
CA GLN A 49 -7.11 4.93 8.25
C GLN A 49 -6.41 5.94 7.34
N VAL A 50 -5.26 5.57 6.82
CA VAL A 50 -4.60 6.35 5.77
C VAL A 50 -5.26 5.98 4.45
N ASP A 51 -5.93 6.94 3.81
CA ASP A 51 -6.47 6.72 2.47
C ASP A 51 -5.34 6.72 1.44
N HIS A 52 -5.04 5.55 0.89
CA HIS A 52 -4.08 5.37 -0.19
C HIS A 52 -4.75 5.26 -1.57
N SER A 53 -6.04 5.62 -1.68
CA SER A 53 -6.78 5.54 -2.94
C SER A 53 -6.11 6.33 -4.07
N ASP A 54 -5.58 7.51 -3.77
CA ASP A 54 -4.90 8.36 -4.74
C ASP A 54 -3.55 7.78 -5.20
N ILE A 55 -2.80 7.13 -4.30
CA ILE A 55 -1.56 6.42 -4.64
C ILE A 55 -1.88 5.21 -5.54
N LYS A 56 -2.90 4.42 -5.20
CA LYS A 56 -3.33 3.27 -6.01
C LYS A 56 -3.74 3.69 -7.42
N LYS A 57 -4.49 4.78 -7.56
CA LYS A 57 -4.87 5.34 -8.87
C LYS A 57 -3.63 5.72 -9.69
N MET A 58 -2.67 6.39 -9.06
CA MET A 58 -1.42 6.76 -9.73
C MET A 58 -0.62 5.55 -10.21
N THR A 59 -0.50 4.50 -9.37
CA THR A 59 0.20 3.26 -9.74
C THR A 59 -0.48 2.57 -10.94
N ALA A 60 -1.82 2.56 -11.00
CA ALA A 60 -2.55 1.98 -12.11
C ALA A 60 -2.29 2.72 -13.44
N GLU A 61 -2.22 4.05 -13.42
CA GLU A 61 -1.89 4.84 -14.62
C GLU A 61 -0.43 4.63 -15.05
N LEU A 62 0.52 4.59 -14.11
CA LEU A 62 1.92 4.22 -14.38
C LEU A 62 2.04 2.84 -15.05
N GLN A 63 1.26 1.87 -14.60
CA GLN A 63 1.25 0.52 -15.18
C GLN A 63 0.79 0.52 -16.63
N LYS A 64 -0.24 1.29 -16.99
CA LYS A 64 -0.71 1.41 -18.38
C LYS A 64 0.40 1.95 -19.29
N ILE A 65 1.17 2.93 -18.82
CA ILE A 65 2.32 3.44 -19.57
C ILE A 65 3.39 2.38 -19.74
N GLY A 66 3.73 1.66 -18.68
CA GLY A 66 4.70 0.56 -18.76
C GLY A 66 4.29 -0.48 -19.81
N VAL A 67 2.99 -0.76 -19.93
CA VAL A 67 2.45 -1.63 -20.97
C VAL A 67 2.63 -1.02 -22.37
N ASN A 68 2.27 0.24 -22.58
CA ASN A 68 2.41 0.90 -23.89
C ASN A 68 3.88 1.02 -24.32
N ILE A 69 4.77 1.41 -23.41
CA ILE A 69 6.23 1.44 -23.65
C ILE A 69 6.73 0.05 -24.05
N ASN A 70 6.30 -1.00 -23.36
CA ASN A 70 6.71 -2.37 -23.68
C ASN A 70 6.20 -2.83 -25.06
N GLN A 71 5.00 -2.40 -25.47
CA GLN A 71 4.49 -2.68 -26.82
C GLN A 71 5.34 -1.99 -27.90
N ILE A 72 5.78 -0.76 -27.64
CA ILE A 72 6.62 0.00 -28.56
C ILE A 72 8.02 -0.60 -28.63
N ALA A 73 8.59 -0.99 -27.49
CA ALA A 73 9.87 -1.71 -27.45
C ALA A 73 9.80 -3.03 -28.25
N LYS A 74 8.71 -3.80 -28.10
CA LYS A 74 8.48 -5.02 -28.88
C LYS A 74 8.36 -4.74 -30.37
N ARG A 75 7.62 -3.70 -30.78
CA ARG A 75 7.49 -3.31 -32.19
C ARG A 75 8.82 -2.84 -32.77
N ALA A 76 9.52 -1.93 -32.08
CA ALA A 76 10.85 -1.47 -32.44
C ALA A 76 11.84 -2.64 -32.66
N ASN A 77 11.84 -3.62 -31.75
CA ASN A 77 12.69 -4.80 -31.85
C ASN A 77 12.28 -5.73 -33.01
N ALA A 78 11.01 -5.76 -33.40
CA ALA A 78 10.49 -6.61 -34.47
C ALA A 78 10.67 -6.00 -35.88
N THR A 79 10.45 -4.68 -36.04
CA THR A 79 10.52 -4.00 -37.34
C THR A 79 11.79 -3.21 -37.57
N GLY A 80 12.65 -3.03 -36.56
CA GLY A 80 13.87 -2.21 -36.66
C GLY A 80 13.63 -0.71 -36.82
N ASN A 81 12.36 -0.28 -36.88
CA ASN A 81 11.92 1.11 -37.00
C ASN A 81 10.89 1.42 -35.92
N VAL A 82 11.02 2.61 -35.32
CA VAL A 82 10.05 3.20 -34.38
C VAL A 82 9.23 4.24 -35.11
N TYR A 83 7.90 4.09 -35.12
CA TYR A 83 7.01 5.06 -35.77
C TYR A 83 6.85 6.30 -34.89
N GLN A 84 6.68 7.45 -35.52
CA GLN A 84 6.46 8.72 -34.81
C GLN A 84 5.16 8.71 -34.00
N GLU A 85 4.13 7.98 -34.44
CA GLU A 85 2.88 7.82 -33.71
C GLU A 85 3.08 7.14 -32.35
N ASP A 86 3.92 6.11 -32.29
CA ASP A 86 4.25 5.38 -31.06
C ASP A 86 4.92 6.32 -30.02
N ILE A 87 5.81 7.20 -30.49
CA ILE A 87 6.48 8.19 -29.64
C ILE A 87 5.49 9.24 -29.11
N GLU A 88 4.57 9.71 -29.94
CA GLU A 88 3.54 10.68 -29.52
C GLU A 88 2.56 10.06 -28.53
N GLU A 89 2.22 8.78 -28.65
CA GLU A 89 1.40 8.05 -27.68
C GLU A 89 2.08 8.01 -26.29
N ILE A 90 3.38 7.70 -26.23
CA ILE A 90 4.15 7.72 -24.96
C ILE A 90 4.19 9.13 -24.37
N LYS A 91 4.48 10.16 -25.18
CA LYS A 91 4.51 11.56 -24.71
C LYS A 91 3.16 11.99 -24.14
N GLY A 92 2.06 11.60 -24.80
CA GLY A 92 0.70 11.86 -24.35
C GLY A 92 0.42 11.22 -22.99
N ALA A 93 0.74 9.93 -22.85
CA ALA A 93 0.57 9.21 -21.60
C ALA A 93 1.42 9.81 -20.47
N LEU A 94 2.70 10.15 -20.74
CA LEU A 94 3.58 10.78 -19.76
C LEU A 94 3.03 12.13 -19.29
N LYS A 95 2.48 12.95 -20.20
CA LYS A 95 1.86 14.24 -19.88
C LYS A 95 0.67 14.08 -18.93
N GLU A 96 -0.11 13.01 -19.09
CA GLU A 96 -1.24 12.69 -18.22
C GLU A 96 -0.78 12.33 -16.80
N ILE A 97 0.35 11.62 -16.65
CA ILE A 97 0.95 11.37 -15.33
C ILE A 97 1.35 12.67 -14.64
N TRP A 98 2.04 13.57 -15.35
CA TRP A 98 2.41 14.87 -14.79
C TRP A 98 1.21 15.71 -14.37
N ARG A 99 0.05 15.53 -15.01
CA ARG A 99 -1.21 16.18 -14.63
C ARG A 99 -1.78 15.58 -13.35
N LEU A 100 -1.84 14.25 -13.27
CA LEU A 100 -2.34 13.53 -12.10
C LEU A 100 -1.46 13.71 -10.86
N GLN A 101 -0.14 13.70 -11.03
CA GLN A 101 0.81 14.00 -9.96
C GLN A 101 0.60 15.40 -9.39
N ARG A 102 0.41 16.40 -10.25
CA ARG A 102 0.09 17.77 -9.81
C ARG A 102 -1.23 17.86 -9.06
N LEU A 103 -2.26 17.16 -9.53
CA LEU A 103 -3.56 17.10 -8.83
C LEU A 103 -3.45 16.46 -7.44
N ASN A 104 -2.66 15.39 -7.29
CA ASN A 104 -2.47 14.75 -5.99
C ASN A 104 -1.66 15.64 -5.03
N LEU A 105 -0.64 16.36 -5.52
CA LEU A 105 0.13 17.29 -4.71
C LEU A 105 -0.72 18.48 -4.22
N LEU A 106 -1.67 18.95 -5.03
CA LEU A 106 -2.61 20.02 -4.66
C LEU A 106 -3.65 19.59 -3.62
N LYS A 107 -3.97 18.30 -3.53
CA LYS A 107 -4.90 17.77 -2.52
C LYS A 107 -4.23 17.46 -1.17
N ALA A 108 -2.90 17.37 -1.16
CA ALA A 108 -2.12 17.05 0.03
C ALA A 108 -1.86 18.28 0.93
N HIS A 109 -2.43 19.44 0.62
CA HIS A 109 -2.32 20.71 1.38
C HIS A 109 -3.71 21.25 1.73
#